data_AF-A0A8T4LHE3-F1
#
_entry.id   AF-A0A8T4LHE3-F1
#
_cell.length_a   1.000
_cell.length_b   1.000
_cell.length_c   1.000
_cell.angle_alpha   90.00
_cell.angle_beta   90.00
_cell.angle_gamma   90.00
#
_symmetry.space_group_name_H-M   'P 1'
#
loop_
_entity.id
_entity.type
_entity.pdbx_description
1 polymer ?
#
loop_
_entity_poly.entity_id
_entity_poly.type
_entity_poly.pdbx_seq_one_letter_code
_entity_poly.pdbx_strand_id
1 'polypeptide(L)' 'MDKEIRKDVERYLNTLVNMNLYKIRIGDYRLFVDYYKDKDELIIRSIRHRKNAYKNKML' A
#
# COMPACT_ATOMS: atom_id res chain seq x y z
N MET A 1 -3.42 15.77 -13.24
CA MET A 1 -2.16 15.16 -13.71
C MET A 1 -2.07 13.80 -13.07
N ASP A 2 -2.44 12.76 -13.83
CA ASP A 2 -2.47 11.39 -13.31
C ASP A 2 -1.04 10.96 -13.02
N LYS A 3 -0.73 10.75 -11.74
CA LYS A 3 0.57 10.24 -11.32
C LYS A 3 0.58 8.73 -11.47
N GLU A 4 1.37 8.25 -12.42
CA GLU A 4 1.54 6.83 -12.66
C GLU A 4 2.47 6.22 -11.61
N ILE A 5 1.89 5.49 -10.65
CA ILE A 5 2.61 4.86 -9.53
C ILE A 5 3.68 3.87 -10.04
N ARG A 6 3.43 3.18 -11.15
CA ARG A 6 4.34 2.15 -11.70
C ARG A 6 5.72 2.71 -12.07
N LYS A 7 5.81 3.98 -12.49
CA LYS A 7 7.09 4.57 -12.90
C LYS A 7 8.07 4.79 -11.74
N ASP A 8 7.57 4.88 -10.52
CA ASP A 8 8.37 5.21 -9.34
C ASP A 8 7.68 4.65 -8.08
N VAL A 9 7.47 3.34 -8.06
CA VAL A 9 6.65 2.68 -7.04
C VAL A 9 7.23 2.85 -5.64
N GLU A 10 8.55 2.75 -5.50
CA GLU A 10 9.27 2.83 -4.23
C GLU A 10 9.00 4.15 -3.50
N ARG A 11 8.87 5.26 -4.23
CA ARG A 11 8.54 6.58 -3.67
C ARG A 11 7.18 6.62 -2.96
N TYR A 12 6.25 5.74 -3.33
CA TYR A 12 4.91 5.68 -2.75
C TYR A 12 4.77 4.59 -1.67
N LEU A 13 5.75 3.69 -1.54
CA LEU A 13 5.76 2.64 -0.54
C LEU A 13 6.12 3.21 0.84
N ASN A 14 5.21 3.06 1.80
CA ASN A 14 5.50 3.30 3.20
C ASN A 14 5.57 1.96 3.92
N THR A 15 6.66 1.70 4.64
CA THR A 15 6.80 0.50 5.47
C THR A 15 5.82 0.53 6.63
N LEU A 16 5.23 -0.63 6.94
CA LEU A 16 4.49 -0.82 8.17
C LEU A 16 5.46 -1.36 9.22
N VAL A 17 5.64 -0.62 10.31
CA VAL A 17 6.43 -1.07 11.46
C VAL A 17 5.82 -2.39 11.93
N ASN A 18 6.58 -3.48 11.85
CA ASN A 18 6.23 -4.86 12.24
C ASN A 18 5.48 -5.75 11.24
N MET A 19 5.33 -5.37 9.97
CA MET A 19 4.83 -6.28 8.93
C MET A 19 5.68 -6.16 7.66
N ASN A 20 5.98 -7.28 6.98
CA ASN A 20 6.60 -7.30 5.65
C ASN A 20 5.64 -6.80 4.55
N LEU A 21 4.89 -5.73 4.82
CA LEU A 21 3.88 -5.15 3.94
C LEU A 21 4.17 -3.67 3.73
N TYR A 22 4.02 -3.23 2.49
CA TYR A 22 4.06 -1.83 2.14
C TYR A 22 2.65 -1.25 2.04
N LYS A 23 2.55 0.06 2.21
CA LYS A 23 1.30 0.80 2.10
C LYS A 23 1.43 1.97 1.13
N ILE A 24 0.48 2.08 0.20
CA ILE A 24 0.34 3.22 -0.71
C ILE A 24 -0.92 4.02 -0.33
N ARG A 25 -0.78 5.35 -0.25
CA ARG A 25 -1.90 6.25 0.02
C ARG A 25 -2.45 6.84 -1.27
N ILE A 26 -3.75 6.67 -1.51
CA ILE A 26 -4.47 7.26 -2.65
C ILE A 26 -5.68 8.01 -2.10
N GLY A 27 -5.55 9.33 -1.93
CA GLY A 27 -6.59 10.15 -1.28
C GLY A 27 -6.96 9.62 0.11
N ASP A 28 -8.21 9.18 0.25
CA ASP A 28 -8.75 8.56 1.47
C ASP A 28 -8.62 7.03 1.50
N TYR A 29 -8.10 6.38 0.47
CA TYR A 29 -7.85 4.94 0.47
C TYR A 29 -6.39 4.62 0.81
N ARG A 30 -6.18 3.42 1.33
CA ARG A 30 -4.89 2.79 1.61
C ARG A 30 -4.86 1.45 0.91
N LEU A 31 -3.86 1.25 0.07
CA LEU A 31 -3.55 -0.03 -0.54
C LEU A 31 -2.47 -0.68 0.31
N PHE A 32 -2.66 -1.94 0.67
CA PHE A 32 -1.65 -2.79 1.28
C PHE A 32 -1.10 -3.69 0.19
N VAL A 33 0.21 -3.63 -0.01
CA VAL A 33 0.86 -4.23 -1.17
C VAL A 33 2.11 -4.99 -0.75
N ASP A 34 2.36 -6.09 -1.46
CA ASP A 34 3.67 -6.69 -1.53
C ASP A 34 4.37 -6.15 -2.78
N TYR A 35 5.64 -5.79 -2.64
CA TYR A 35 6.47 -5.35 -3.75
C TYR A 35 7.71 -6.23 -3.82
N TYR A 36 7.84 -6.98 -4.92
CA TYR A 36 8.99 -7.83 -5.22
C TYR A 36 9.89 -7.09 -6.20
N LYS A 37 10.83 -6.32 -5.68
CA LYS A 37 11.73 -5.44 -6.47
C LYS A 37 12.48 -6.21 -7.55
N ASP A 38 12.92 -7.42 -7.22
CA ASP A 38 13.65 -8.35 -8.08
C ASP A 38 12.83 -8.87 -9.27
N LYS A 39 11.49 -8.81 -9.19
CA LYS A 39 10.59 -9.22 -10.28
C LYS A 39 9.82 -8.05 -10.90
N ASP A 40 9.99 -6.85 -10.37
CA ASP A 40 9.15 -5.67 -10.67
C ASP A 40 7.63 -5.97 -10.53
N GLU A 41 7.28 -6.78 -9.53
CA GLU A 41 5.90 -7.20 -9.28
C GLU A 41 5.32 -6.47 -8.07
N LEU A 42 4.14 -5.84 -8.27
CA LEU A 42 3.35 -5.26 -7.18
C LEU A 42 2.02 -6.01 -7.05
N ILE A 43 1.83 -6.66 -5.91
CA ILE A 43 0.61 -7.41 -5.61
C ILE A 43 -0.22 -6.62 -4.60
N ILE A 44 -1.45 -6.26 -4.99
CA ILE A 44 -2.40 -5.60 -4.09
C ILE A 44 -3.07 -6.67 -3.22
N ARG A 45 -2.78 -6.65 -1.92
CA ARG A 45 -3.36 -7.58 -0.94
C ARG A 45 -4.71 -7.10 -0.42
N SER A 46 -4.86 -5.80 -0.18
CA SER A 46 -6.14 -5.23 0.19
C SER A 46 -6.22 -3.74 -0.10
N ILE A 47 -7.45 -3.25 -0.28
CA ILE A 47 -7.76 -1.84 -0.43
C ILE A 47 -8.73 -1.46 0.68
N ARG A 48 -8.39 -0.45 1.49
CA ARG A 48 -9.21 -0.01 2.62
C ARG A 48 -9.37 1.50 2.64
N HIS A 49 -10.59 1.96 2.92
CA HIS A 49 -10.85 3.36 3.19
C HIS A 49 -10.27 3.79 4.54
N ARG A 50 -9.76 5.03 4.66
CA ARG A 50 -9.13 5.61 5.86
C ARG A 50 -10.00 5.43 7.10
N LYS A 51 -11.29 5.71 6.96
CA LYS A 51 -12.27 5.68 8.06
C LYS A 51 -12.51 4.25 8.59
N ASN A 52 -12.15 3.22 7.82
CA ASN A 52 -12.40 1.81 8.14
C ASN A 52 -11.12 1.03 8.50
N ALA A 53 -9.94 1.66 8.42
CA ALA A 53 -8.67 1.00 8.71
C ALA A 53 -8.43 0.69 10.20
N TYR A 54 -9.12 1.40 11.11
CA TYR A 54 -8.96 1.24 12.58
C TYR A 54 -10.23 0.78 13.30
N LYS A 55 -11.31 0.46 12.57
CA LYS A 55 -12.61 0.13 13.20
C LYS A 55 -12.83 -1.35 13.50
N ASN A 56 -12.03 -2.26 12.93
CA ASN A 56 -12.04 -3.66 13.36
C ASN A 56 -10.83 -3.93 14.27
N LYS A 57 -11.06 -3.80 15.57
CA LYS A 57 -10.27 -4.47 16.61
C LYS A 57 -10.48 -5.98 16.45
N MET A 58 -9.65 -6.62 15.64
CA MET A 58 -9.22 -8.01 15.82
C MET A 58 -7.81 -8.09 15.24
N LEU A 59 -6.86 -7.63 16.05
CA LEU A 59 -5.52 -8.21 16.11
C LEU A 59 -5.57 -9.29 17.18
#